data_AF-A0A0J8YIA1-F1
#
_entry.id   AF-A0A0J8YIA1-F1
#
_cell.length_a   1.000
_cell.length_b   1.000
_cell.length_c   1.000
_cell.angle_alpha   90.00
_cell.angle_beta   90.00
_cell.angle_gamma   90.00
#
_symmetry.space_group_name_H-M   'P 1'
#
loop_
_entity.id
_entity.type
_entity.pdbx_description
1 polymer ?
#
loop_
_entity_poly.entity_id
_entity_poly.type
_entity_poly.pdbx_seq_one_letter_code
_entity_poly.pdbx_strand_id
1 'polypeptide(L)'
;MQALKLLDTHVRIDQEGMICLTDMWKASGKSESESPYHYLRNKQTKEFLTELEKNHESVVFTERGVKGGTYGGKFVAYDYAAWLNPGFKYAAYKVLDDYFTGQLQRRSSLSAQLNIKCMEFDQKKDMASFCGQGLAGWKHEKAVLVAEINSLTSQLQISIPELENSHG
;
A
#
# COMPACT_ATOMS: atom_id res chain seq x y z
N MET A 1 -19.35 -2.97 -8.66
CA MET A 1 -18.90 -4.25 -8.07
C MET A 1 -17.42 -4.15 -7.77
N GLN A 2 -17.04 -4.37 -6.52
CA GLN A 2 -15.65 -4.37 -6.08
C GLN A 2 -15.17 -5.83 -5.93
N ALA A 3 -13.89 -6.10 -6.16
CA ALA A 3 -13.32 -7.44 -5.99
C ALA A 3 -12.29 -7.42 -4.86
N LEU A 4 -12.45 -8.36 -3.93
CA LEU A 4 -11.56 -8.56 -2.78
C LEU A 4 -10.74 -9.82 -3.01
N LYS A 5 -9.41 -9.74 -2.91
CA LYS A 5 -8.57 -10.92 -3.07
C LYS A 5 -8.50 -11.69 -1.75
N LEU A 6 -8.96 -12.93 -1.76
CA LEU A 6 -8.94 -13.83 -0.61
C LEU A 6 -8.10 -15.08 -0.94
N LEU A 7 -6.95 -15.21 -0.26
CA LEU A 7 -5.97 -16.31 -0.33
C LEU A 7 -5.32 -16.56 -1.70
N ASP A 8 -6.10 -16.58 -2.79
CA ASP A 8 -5.66 -16.29 -4.16
C ASP A 8 -6.84 -16.04 -5.14
N THR A 9 -8.07 -16.05 -4.62
CA THR A 9 -9.30 -15.99 -5.42
C THR A 9 -9.96 -14.62 -5.24
N HIS A 10 -10.59 -14.11 -6.29
CA HIS A 10 -11.36 -12.87 -6.23
C HIS A 10 -12.76 -13.15 -5.68
N VAL A 11 -13.10 -12.52 -4.57
CA VAL A 11 -14.42 -12.52 -3.95
C VAL A 11 -15.12 -11.23 -4.33
N ARG A 12 -16.29 -11.35 -4.97
CA ARG A 12 -17.07 -10.19 -5.40
C ARG A 12 -17.82 -9.56 -4.22
N ILE A 13 -17.86 -8.24 -4.22
CA ILE A 13 -18.62 -7.41 -3.29
C ILE A 13 -19.52 -6.48 -4.10
N ASP A 14 -20.79 -6.47 -3.72
CA ASP A 14 -21.79 -5.62 -4.36
C ASP A 14 -21.74 -4.17 -3.83
N GLN A 15 -22.46 -3.26 -4.48
CA GLN A 15 -22.50 -1.83 -4.15
C GLN A 15 -23.01 -1.55 -2.74
N GLU A 16 -23.85 -2.44 -2.20
CA GLU A 16 -24.36 -2.38 -0.82
C GLU A 16 -23.40 -3.03 0.20
N GLY A 17 -22.20 -3.44 -0.21
CA GLY A 17 -21.20 -4.05 0.67
C GLY A 17 -21.45 -5.53 0.98
N MET A 18 -22.39 -6.18 0.28
CA MET A 18 -22.67 -7.61 0.42
C MET A 18 -21.62 -8.47 -0.29
N ILE A 19 -21.22 -9.57 0.34
CA ILE A 19 -20.11 -10.42 -0.08
C ILE A 19 -20.63 -11.70 -0.73
N CYS A 20 -20.06 -12.09 -1.86
CA CYS A 20 -20.42 -13.32 -2.55
C CYS A 20 -19.90 -14.56 -1.80
N LEU A 21 -20.80 -15.25 -1.09
CA LEU A 21 -20.52 -16.50 -0.36
C LEU A 21 -20.11 -17.62 -1.32
N THR A 22 -20.65 -17.63 -2.53
CA THR A 22 -20.26 -18.60 -3.57
C THR A 22 -18.79 -18.44 -3.97
N ASP A 23 -18.27 -17.22 -4.02
CA ASP A 23 -16.85 -17.01 -4.34
C ASP A 23 -15.96 -17.34 -3.14
N MET A 24 -16.41 -17.08 -1.90
CA MET A 24 -15.72 -17.53 -0.69
C MET A 24 -15.61 -19.06 -0.63
N TRP A 25 -16.69 -19.76 -0.97
CA TRP A 25 -16.71 -21.22 -1.08
C TRP A 25 -15.73 -21.74 -2.15
N LYS A 26 -15.64 -21.04 -3.29
CA LYS A 26 -14.66 -21.38 -4.32
C LYS A 26 -13.23 -21.16 -3.82
N ALA A 27 -13.01 -20.11 -3.05
CA ALA A 27 -11.71 -19.78 -2.45
C ALA A 27 -11.29 -20.77 -1.35
N SER A 28 -12.25 -21.40 -0.64
CA SER A 28 -11.95 -22.36 0.43
C SER A 28 -11.63 -23.77 -0.07
N GLY A 29 -11.91 -24.09 -1.34
CA GLY A 29 -11.63 -25.40 -1.93
C GLY A 29 -12.83 -26.14 -2.52
N LYS A 30 -14.02 -25.51 -2.61
CA LYS A 30 -15.22 -26.05 -3.28
C LYS A 30 -15.74 -27.39 -2.73
N SER A 31 -15.67 -27.63 -1.42
CA SER A 31 -16.29 -28.82 -0.84
C SER A 31 -17.82 -28.76 -0.97
N GLU A 32 -18.47 -29.73 -1.61
CA GLU A 32 -19.92 -29.69 -1.85
C GLU A 32 -20.74 -29.57 -0.55
N SER A 33 -20.30 -30.26 0.50
CA SER A 33 -20.93 -30.21 1.83
C SER A 33 -20.87 -28.83 2.46
N GLU A 34 -19.90 -28.01 2.04
CA GLU A 34 -19.65 -26.65 2.53
C GLU A 34 -20.19 -25.58 1.58
N SER A 35 -21.05 -25.93 0.63
CA SER A 35 -21.61 -24.94 -0.29
C SER A 35 -22.62 -24.02 0.42
N PRO A 36 -22.84 -22.79 -0.11
CA PRO A 36 -23.77 -21.83 0.50
C PRO A 36 -25.20 -22.39 0.63
N TYR A 37 -25.58 -23.31 -0.26
CA TYR A 37 -26.87 -23.97 -0.23
C TYR A 37 -27.07 -24.85 1.02
N HIS A 38 -26.04 -25.60 1.43
CA HIS A 38 -26.10 -26.43 2.64
C HIS A 38 -26.07 -25.56 3.90
N TYR A 39 -25.25 -24.51 3.90
CA TYR A 39 -25.20 -23.54 4.98
C TYR A 39 -26.57 -22.90 5.27
N LEU A 40 -27.25 -22.36 4.25
CA LEU A 40 -28.58 -21.73 4.43
C LEU A 40 -29.67 -22.70 4.90
N ARG A 41 -29.44 -24.01 4.78
CA ARG A 41 -30.37 -25.05 5.23
C ARG A 41 -30.14 -25.49 6.66
N ASN A 42 -28.98 -25.20 7.22
CA ASN A 42 -28.67 -25.52 8.61
C ASN A 42 -29.62 -24.79 9.55
N LYS A 43 -30.10 -25.49 10.59
CA LYS A 43 -31.07 -24.96 11.55
C LYS A 43 -30.48 -23.77 12.32
N GLN A 44 -29.24 -23.90 12.78
CA GLN A 44 -28.53 -22.85 13.52
C GLN A 44 -28.36 -21.58 12.66
N THR A 45 -27.99 -21.75 11.39
CA THR A 45 -27.85 -20.62 10.46
C THR A 45 -29.18 -19.91 10.23
N LYS A 46 -30.28 -20.64 10.06
CA LYS A 46 -31.62 -20.01 9.92
C LYS A 46 -32.01 -19.19 11.13
N GLU A 47 -31.78 -19.72 12.33
CA GLU A 47 -32.02 -19.00 13.59
C GLU A 47 -31.19 -17.71 13.65
N PHE A 48 -29.91 -17.78 13.28
CA PHE A 48 -29.04 -16.62 13.18
C PHE A 48 -29.50 -15.59 12.13
N LEU A 49 -29.94 -16.03 10.94
CA LEU A 49 -30.50 -15.11 9.93
C LEU A 49 -31.75 -14.41 10.46
N THR A 50 -32.65 -15.12 11.13
CA THR A 50 -33.83 -14.52 11.74
C THR A 50 -33.47 -13.49 12.82
N GLU A 51 -32.40 -13.70 13.58
CA GLU A 51 -31.89 -12.69 14.53
C GLU A 51 -31.31 -11.46 13.83
N LEU A 52 -30.58 -11.64 12.73
CA LEU A 52 -30.08 -10.52 11.93
C LEU A 52 -31.21 -9.71 11.30
N GLU A 53 -32.23 -10.37 10.76
CA GLU A 53 -33.43 -9.71 10.21
C GLU A 53 -34.13 -8.84 11.26
N LYS A 54 -34.24 -9.34 12.50
CA LYS A 54 -34.82 -8.57 13.62
C LYS A 54 -34.01 -7.32 13.98
N ASN A 55 -32.70 -7.37 13.78
CA ASN A 55 -31.79 -6.25 14.03
C ASN A 55 -31.64 -5.33 12.80
N HIS A 56 -32.47 -5.49 11.76
CA HIS A 56 -32.39 -4.73 10.49
C HIS A 56 -31.07 -4.89 9.74
N GLU A 57 -30.37 -6.01 9.94
CA GLU A 57 -29.12 -6.32 9.26
C GLU A 57 -29.39 -7.02 7.91
N SER A 58 -28.53 -6.75 6.92
CA SER A 58 -28.59 -7.44 5.63
C SER A 58 -28.21 -8.91 5.79
N VAL A 59 -29.18 -9.79 5.60
CA VAL A 59 -29.00 -11.25 5.72
C VAL A 59 -28.42 -11.85 4.45
N VAL A 60 -29.26 -12.15 3.47
CA VAL A 60 -28.87 -12.92 2.29
C VAL A 60 -29.69 -12.48 1.09
N PHE A 61 -29.02 -12.28 -0.03
CA PHE A 61 -29.64 -12.07 -1.34
C PHE A 61 -29.10 -13.10 -2.33
N THR A 62 -29.95 -13.65 -3.19
CA THR A 62 -29.53 -14.58 -4.24
C THR A 62 -29.82 -13.99 -5.60
N GLU A 63 -28.75 -13.75 -6.37
CA GLU A 63 -28.85 -13.26 -7.73
C GLU A 63 -28.82 -14.43 -8.71
N ARG A 64 -29.78 -14.50 -9.64
CA ARG A 64 -29.86 -15.53 -10.68
C ARG A 64 -29.22 -15.03 -11.98
N GLY A 65 -28.39 -15.84 -12.64
CA GLY A 65 -27.78 -15.52 -13.94
C GLY A 65 -26.33 -16.00 -14.09
N VAL A 66 -25.66 -15.62 -15.19
CA VAL A 66 -24.28 -16.04 -15.50
C VAL A 66 -23.25 -15.53 -14.47
N LYS A 67 -23.54 -14.39 -13.83
CA LYS A 67 -22.79 -13.86 -12.68
C LYS A 67 -23.51 -14.09 -11.33
N GLY A 68 -24.52 -14.95 -11.32
CA GLY A 68 -25.32 -15.23 -10.14
C GLY A 68 -24.51 -15.83 -8.98
N GLY A 69 -25.03 -15.67 -7.78
CA GLY A 69 -24.39 -16.12 -6.55
C GLY A 69 -25.24 -15.77 -5.32
N THR A 70 -24.91 -16.42 -4.21
CA THR A 70 -25.48 -16.07 -2.91
C THR A 70 -24.59 -15.01 -2.28
N TYR A 71 -25.18 -13.85 -1.99
CA TYR A 71 -24.52 -12.74 -1.32
C TYR A 71 -25.03 -12.63 0.11
N GLY A 72 -24.12 -12.46 1.06
CA GLY A 72 -24.44 -12.26 2.47
C GLY A 72 -23.93 -10.91 2.96
N GLY A 73 -24.63 -10.31 3.92
CA GLY A 73 -24.11 -9.15 4.64
C GLY A 73 -22.87 -9.50 5.48
N LYS A 74 -22.29 -8.47 6.11
CA LYS A 74 -21.06 -8.58 6.91
C LYS A 74 -21.06 -9.75 7.89
N PHE A 75 -22.10 -9.84 8.71
CA PHE A 75 -22.21 -10.86 9.76
C PHE A 75 -22.41 -12.27 9.19
N VAL A 76 -23.18 -12.39 8.12
CA VAL A 76 -23.37 -13.68 7.43
C VAL A 76 -22.08 -14.15 6.77
N ALA A 77 -21.29 -13.24 6.20
CA ALA A 77 -19.99 -13.60 5.63
C ALA A 77 -19.00 -14.08 6.71
N TYR A 78 -19.02 -13.50 7.92
CA TYR A 78 -18.23 -13.99 9.04
C TYR A 78 -18.69 -15.35 9.55
N ASP A 79 -19.99 -15.57 9.71
CA ASP A 79 -20.50 -16.88 10.15
C ASP A 79 -20.19 -17.95 9.09
N TYR A 80 -20.40 -17.64 7.81
CA TYR A 80 -20.07 -18.53 6.71
C TYR A 80 -18.58 -18.88 6.64
N ALA A 81 -17.69 -17.90 6.79
CA ALA A 81 -16.25 -18.15 6.87
C ALA A 81 -15.87 -19.03 8.06
N ALA A 82 -16.59 -18.94 9.18
CA ALA A 82 -16.39 -19.82 10.33
C ALA A 82 -16.73 -21.27 10.02
N TRP A 83 -17.77 -21.45 9.21
CA TRP A 83 -18.35 -22.75 8.88
C TRP A 83 -17.53 -23.52 7.82
N LEU A 84 -16.84 -22.82 6.91
CA LEU A 84 -16.03 -23.44 5.85
C LEU A 84 -14.86 -24.27 6.41
N ASN A 85 -13.86 -23.64 7.04
CA ASN A 85 -12.68 -24.37 7.56
C ASN A 85 -11.93 -23.53 8.62
N PRO A 86 -11.45 -24.12 9.74
CA PRO A 86 -10.67 -23.40 10.75
C PRO A 86 -9.43 -22.67 10.22
N GLY A 87 -8.70 -23.24 9.25
CA GLY A 87 -7.53 -22.61 8.64
C GLY A 87 -7.90 -21.43 7.71
N PHE A 88 -9.07 -21.50 7.08
CA PHE A 88 -9.61 -20.46 6.22
C PHE A 88 -10.28 -19.32 7.02
N LYS A 89 -10.84 -19.66 8.20
CA LYS A 89 -11.59 -18.75 9.08
C LYS A 89 -10.78 -17.51 9.45
N TYR A 90 -9.54 -17.68 9.94
CA TYR A 90 -8.71 -16.54 10.34
C TYR A 90 -8.35 -15.62 9.15
N ALA A 91 -7.99 -16.22 8.01
CA ALA A 91 -7.65 -15.46 6.81
C ALA A 91 -8.86 -14.67 6.28
N ALA A 92 -10.04 -15.30 6.20
CA ALA A 92 -11.29 -14.65 5.84
C ALA A 92 -11.65 -13.53 6.82
N TYR A 93 -11.54 -13.77 8.12
CA TYR A 93 -11.87 -12.77 9.13
C TYR A 93 -10.99 -11.54 9.01
N LYS A 94 -9.68 -11.73 8.89
CA LYS A 94 -8.73 -10.63 8.79
C LYS A 94 -8.97 -9.79 7.53
N VAL A 95 -9.23 -10.42 6.39
CA VAL A 95 -9.46 -9.70 5.13
C VAL A 95 -10.82 -9.00 5.14
N LEU A 96 -11.87 -9.64 5.66
CA LEU A 96 -13.19 -9.02 5.83
C LEU A 96 -13.15 -7.86 6.82
N ASP A 97 -12.45 -8.00 7.94
CA ASP A 97 -12.32 -6.94 8.94
C ASP A 97 -11.50 -5.78 8.40
N ASP A 98 -10.37 -6.04 7.73
CA ASP A 98 -9.58 -5.00 7.08
C ASP A 98 -10.40 -4.28 5.97
N TYR A 99 -11.35 -4.96 5.34
CA TYR A 99 -12.28 -4.37 4.36
C TYR A 99 -13.32 -3.46 5.04
N PHE A 100 -14.07 -3.99 6.00
CA PHE A 100 -15.14 -3.25 6.68
C PHE A 100 -14.61 -2.11 7.56
N THR A 101 -13.39 -2.21 8.09
CA THR A 101 -12.74 -1.14 8.86
C THR A 101 -12.01 -0.12 7.96
N GLY A 102 -12.03 -0.32 6.63
CA GLY A 102 -11.35 0.53 5.66
C GLY A 102 -9.81 0.47 5.75
N GLN A 103 -9.25 -0.47 6.51
CA GLN A 103 -7.80 -0.65 6.62
C GLN A 103 -7.16 -1.04 5.29
N LEU A 104 -7.86 -1.77 4.41
CA LEU A 104 -7.38 -2.07 3.06
C LEU A 104 -7.15 -0.80 2.23
N GLN A 105 -8.09 0.15 2.29
CA GLN A 105 -7.97 1.45 1.61
C GLN A 105 -6.91 2.34 2.26
N ARG A 106 -6.76 2.27 3.59
CA ARG A 106 -5.68 2.96 4.29
C ARG A 106 -4.31 2.38 3.92
N ARG A 107 -4.13 1.06 3.88
CA ARG A 107 -2.85 0.44 3.51
C ARG A 107 -2.44 0.76 2.08
N SER A 108 -3.37 0.73 1.11
CA SER A 108 -3.07 1.16 -0.26
C SER A 108 -2.66 2.64 -0.31
N SER A 109 -3.37 3.51 0.41
CA SER A 109 -3.01 4.94 0.54
C SER A 109 -1.64 5.15 1.21
N LEU A 110 -1.35 4.46 2.31
CA LEU A 110 -0.06 4.55 3.02
C LEU A 110 1.08 4.03 2.16
N SER A 111 0.87 2.96 1.39
CA SER A 111 1.90 2.45 0.47
C SER A 111 2.25 3.45 -0.64
N ALA A 112 1.25 4.17 -1.16
CA ALA A 112 1.46 5.23 -2.13
C ALA A 112 2.24 6.41 -1.50
N GLN A 113 1.86 6.82 -0.28
CA GLN A 113 2.58 7.85 0.47
C GLN A 113 4.03 7.45 0.77
N LEU A 114 4.26 6.20 1.14
CA LEU A 114 5.60 5.66 1.38
C LEU A 114 6.44 5.73 0.11
N ASN A 115 5.91 5.27 -1.03
CA ASN A 115 6.62 5.31 -2.31
C ASN A 115 7.01 6.75 -2.71
N ILE A 116 6.08 7.70 -2.55
CA ILE A 116 6.34 9.12 -2.78
C ILE A 116 7.48 9.62 -1.88
N LYS A 117 7.47 9.26 -0.60
CA LYS A 117 8.49 9.69 0.37
C LYS A 117 9.86 9.06 0.10
N CYS A 118 9.92 7.80 -0.33
CA CYS A 118 11.17 7.16 -0.77
C CYS A 118 11.75 7.88 -1.99
N MET A 119 10.91 8.18 -3.00
CA MET A 119 11.36 8.94 -4.17
C MET A 119 11.89 10.33 -3.79
N GLU A 120 11.18 11.06 -2.91
CA GLU A 120 11.61 12.37 -2.43
C GLU A 120 12.97 12.28 -1.68
N PHE A 121 13.17 11.21 -0.90
CA PHE A 121 14.42 10.97 -0.20
C PHE A 121 15.59 10.71 -1.17
N ASP A 122 15.41 9.80 -2.12
CA ASP A 122 16.44 9.45 -3.11
C ASP A 122 16.83 10.67 -3.95
N GLN A 123 15.84 11.46 -4.41
CA GLN A 123 16.09 12.70 -5.15
C GLN A 123 16.96 13.69 -4.35
N LYS A 124 16.64 13.89 -3.06
CA LYS A 124 17.41 14.81 -2.21
C LYS A 124 18.80 14.28 -1.91
N LYS A 125 18.94 12.97 -1.72
CA LYS A 125 20.23 12.30 -1.53
C LYS A 125 21.12 12.48 -2.76
N ASP A 126 20.59 12.27 -3.96
CA ASP A 126 21.33 12.45 -5.21
C ASP A 126 21.75 13.91 -5.41
N MET A 127 20.86 14.87 -5.10
CA MET A 127 21.18 16.30 -5.14
C MET A 127 22.31 16.66 -4.17
N ALA A 128 22.24 16.18 -2.93
CA ALA A 128 23.30 16.42 -1.94
C ALA A 128 24.64 15.82 -2.38
N SER A 129 24.62 14.64 -2.99
CA SER A 129 25.81 13.99 -3.56
C SER A 129 26.41 14.82 -4.70
N PHE A 130 25.57 15.30 -5.64
CA PHE A 130 25.99 16.14 -6.75
C PHE A 130 26.63 17.46 -6.26
N CYS A 131 25.98 18.15 -5.32
CA CYS A 131 26.55 19.35 -4.71
C CYS A 131 27.87 19.07 -3.98
N GLY A 132 27.98 17.91 -3.30
CA GLY A 132 29.20 17.47 -2.64
C GLY A 132 30.35 17.22 -3.61
N GLN A 133 30.08 16.58 -4.75
CA GLN A 133 31.06 16.37 -5.81
C GLN A 133 31.53 17.69 -6.42
N GLY A 134 30.60 18.63 -6.68
CA GLY A 134 30.94 19.96 -7.17
C GLY A 134 31.83 20.74 -6.21
N LEU A 135 31.53 20.72 -4.91
CA LEU A 135 32.37 21.34 -3.87
C LEU A 135 33.75 20.70 -3.78
N ALA A 136 33.84 19.38 -3.85
CA ALA A 136 35.10 18.66 -3.86
C ALA A 136 35.94 19.00 -5.11
N GLY A 137 35.32 19.06 -6.28
CA GLY A 137 35.96 19.49 -7.53
C GLY A 137 36.50 20.90 -7.44
N TRP A 138 35.68 21.86 -7.00
CA TRP A 138 36.07 23.25 -6.81
C TRP A 138 37.26 23.42 -5.87
N LYS A 139 37.35 22.61 -4.80
CA LYS A 139 38.51 22.64 -3.88
C LYS A 139 39.83 22.43 -4.63
N HIS A 140 39.86 21.53 -5.61
CA HIS A 140 41.04 21.24 -6.41
C HIS A 140 41.28 22.31 -7.49
N GLU A 141 40.26 22.66 -8.26
CA GLU A 141 40.35 23.66 -9.33
C GLU A 141 40.75 25.04 -8.80
N LYS A 142 40.18 25.46 -7.66
CA LYS A 142 40.53 26.72 -7.01
C LYS A 142 42.02 26.79 -6.68
N ALA A 143 42.61 25.70 -6.17
CA ALA A 143 44.02 25.70 -5.80
C ALA A 143 44.92 25.91 -7.02
N VAL A 144 44.60 25.27 -8.14
CA VAL A 144 45.31 25.44 -9.42
C VAL A 144 45.18 26.87 -9.93
N LEU A 145 43.95 27.39 -10.00
CA LEU A 145 43.70 28.75 -10.46
C LEU A 145 44.38 29.81 -9.60
N VAL A 146 44.38 29.66 -8.27
CA VAL A 146 45.08 30.57 -7.36
C VAL A 146 46.59 30.51 -7.57
N ALA A 147 47.16 29.34 -7.78
CA ALA A 147 48.59 29.20 -8.08
C ALA A 147 48.97 29.88 -9.40
N GLU A 148 48.14 29.73 -10.44
CA GLU A 148 48.34 30.38 -11.73
C GLU A 148 48.22 31.91 -11.63
N ILE A 149 47.23 32.42 -10.90
CA ILE A 149 47.07 33.86 -10.60
C ILE A 149 48.33 34.41 -9.90
N ASN A 150 48.86 33.70 -8.90
CA ASN A 150 50.07 34.13 -8.19
C ASN A 150 51.31 34.12 -9.09
N SER A 151 51.44 33.11 -9.96
CA SER A 151 52.52 33.03 -10.95
C SER A 151 52.46 34.20 -11.93
N LEU A 152 51.29 34.47 -12.51
CA LEU A 152 51.08 35.61 -13.41
C LEU A 152 51.32 36.94 -12.71
N THR A 153 50.88 37.09 -11.46
CA THR A 153 51.14 38.29 -10.64
C THR A 153 52.64 38.50 -10.42
N SER A 154 53.39 37.42 -10.15
CA SER A 154 54.84 37.47 -9.98
C SER A 154 55.58 37.79 -11.29
N GLN A 155 55.04 37.36 -12.44
CA GLN A 155 55.59 37.72 -13.76
C GLN A 155 55.27 39.16 -14.15
N LEU A 156 54.10 39.66 -13.74
CA LEU A 156 53.69 41.06 -13.91
C LEU A 156 54.39 42.01 -12.91
N GLN A 157 55.09 41.48 -11.90
CA GLN A 157 56.08 42.24 -11.13
C GLN A 157 57.27 42.60 -12.01
N ILE A 158 57.10 43.67 -12.78
CA ILE A 158 58.14 44.64 -13.08
C ILE A 158 58.89 44.92 -11.77
N SER A 159 60.21 44.72 -11.75
CA SER A 159 61.05 45.33 -10.72
C SER A 159 60.94 46.85 -10.87
N ILE A 160 60.17 47.51 -10.01
CA ILE A 160 60.27 48.96 -9.78
C ILE A 160 61.13 49.13 -8.52
N PRO A 161 62.37 49.63 -8.63
CA PRO A 161 63.36 49.63 -7.54
C PRO A 161 63.09 50.60 -6.37
N GLU A 162 61.86 51.00 -6.05
CA GLU A 162 61.63 52.16 -5.15
C GLU A 162 60.55 52.02 -4.07
N LEU A 163 60.09 50.82 -3.71
CA LEU A 163 59.18 50.67 -2.55
C LEU A 163 59.59 49.58 -1.55
N GLU A 164 60.90 49.40 -1.33
CA GLU A 164 61.42 48.71 -0.12
C GLU A 164 61.79 49.65 1.04
N ASN A 165 61.78 50.98 0.86
CA ASN A 165 62.09 51.93 1.92
C ASN A 165 60.87 52.74 2.35
N SER A 166 60.03 52.13 3.19
CA SER A 166 59.15 52.87 4.10
C SER A 166 58.76 51.97 5.27
N HIS A 167 59.75 51.53 6.04
CA HIS A 167 59.54 51.27 7.46
C HIS A 167 59.30 52.61 8.16
N GLY A 168 58.14 52.73 8.80
CA GLY A 168 57.70 53.85 9.63
C GLY A 168 56.31 53.59 10.15
#